data_AF-A0A842UBS7-F1
#
_entry.id   AF-A0A842UBS7-F1
#
_cell.length_a   1.000
_cell.length_b   1.000
_cell.length_c   1.000
_cell.angle_alpha   90.00
_cell.angle_beta   90.00
_cell.angle_gamma   90.00
#
_symmetry.space_group_name_H-M   'P 1'
#
loop_
_entity.id
_entity.type
_entity.pdbx_description
1 polymer ?
#
loop_
_entity_poly.entity_id
_entity_poly.type
_entity_poly.pdbx_seq_one_letter_code
_entity_poly.pdbx_strand_id
1 'polypeptide(L)'
;MNLLNSSTSLFSEEYVSIFTWVQSDIIILVYSFSGFGNYNLTLESSFLVQDDSYEDNDTSETASLITADEYSGIIWLDIDYYNISILKNERITIEFVSSNHLEISCVIFDSNMKVLNSSEGYPNSNYLNVLSTKNQFFIIRFASNNGLGAYNFTISIEEINSEISPFPTPSNDSGSTSSSKNAKEENFWSIVLISSIAIGLSAAGTVVFILMFKNFRKKRT
;
A
#
# COMPACT_ATOMS: atom_id res chain seq x y z
N MET A 1 -21.95 3.71 -9.40
CA MET A 1 -21.62 5.15 -9.30
C MET A 1 -21.66 5.47 -7.82
N ASN A 2 -20.53 5.83 -7.23
CA ASN A 2 -20.46 6.08 -5.79
C ASN A 2 -20.45 7.59 -5.59
N LEU A 3 -21.38 8.07 -4.77
CA LEU A 3 -21.38 9.44 -4.29
C LEU A 3 -20.20 9.59 -3.32
N LEU A 4 -19.31 10.56 -3.58
CA LEU A 4 -18.15 10.80 -2.72
C LEU A 4 -18.47 11.80 -1.62
N ASN A 5 -19.12 12.89 -2.01
CA ASN A 5 -19.51 13.95 -1.10
C ASN A 5 -20.69 14.74 -1.70
N SER A 6 -21.46 15.39 -0.82
CA SER A 6 -22.59 16.23 -1.22
C SER A 6 -22.82 17.36 -0.22
N SER A 7 -23.30 18.50 -0.71
CA SER A 7 -23.88 19.56 0.11
C SER A 7 -25.38 19.64 -0.19
N THR A 8 -26.21 19.87 0.83
CA THR A 8 -27.68 19.98 0.70
C THR A 8 -28.20 21.17 1.51
N SER A 9 -27.54 22.33 1.39
CA SER A 9 -27.82 23.47 2.26
C SER A 9 -28.97 24.33 1.73
N LEU A 10 -29.54 25.15 2.62
CA LEU A 10 -30.48 26.22 2.26
C LEU A 10 -29.78 27.57 2.06
N PHE A 11 -28.44 27.59 2.11
CA PHE A 11 -27.65 28.81 1.99
C PHE A 11 -27.35 29.13 0.53
N SER A 12 -27.02 30.39 0.24
CA SER A 12 -26.65 30.85 -1.11
C SER A 12 -25.26 30.40 -1.56
N GLU A 13 -24.46 29.86 -0.64
CA GLU A 13 -23.12 29.35 -0.89
C GLU A 13 -23.03 27.91 -0.39
N GLU A 14 -22.44 27.05 -1.21
CA GLU A 14 -22.22 25.65 -0.89
C GLU A 14 -20.78 25.27 -1.15
N TYR A 15 -20.24 24.42 -0.29
CA TYR A 15 -18.87 23.95 -0.37
C TYR A 15 -18.87 22.43 -0.36
N VAL A 16 -18.21 21.83 -1.35
CA VAL A 16 -17.94 20.40 -1.38
C VAL A 16 -16.46 20.21 -1.62
N SER A 17 -15.76 19.70 -0.61
CA SER A 17 -14.36 19.30 -0.73
C SER A 17 -14.28 17.81 -1.03
N ILE A 18 -13.48 17.46 -2.03
CA ILE A 18 -13.13 16.07 -2.30
C ILE A 18 -11.63 15.97 -2.35
N PHE A 19 -11.15 14.89 -1.77
CA PHE A 19 -9.76 14.54 -1.79
C PHE A 19 -9.62 13.23 -2.55
N THR A 20 -8.81 13.25 -3.60
CA THR A 20 -8.53 12.07 -4.45
C THR A 20 -7.04 11.82 -4.47
N TRP A 21 -6.62 10.62 -4.12
CA TRP A 21 -5.21 10.20 -4.20
C TRP A 21 -4.81 9.72 -5.60
N VAL A 22 -5.78 9.48 -6.48
CA VAL A 22 -5.55 9.01 -7.84
C VAL A 22 -6.14 10.01 -8.84
N GLN A 23 -5.42 10.23 -9.94
CA GLN A 23 -5.94 11.01 -11.05
C GLN A 23 -7.21 10.34 -11.58
N SER A 24 -8.33 11.05 -11.50
CA SER A 24 -9.64 10.49 -11.81
C SER A 24 -10.57 11.58 -12.34
N ASP A 25 -11.47 11.18 -13.24
CA ASP A 25 -12.49 12.08 -13.76
C ASP A 25 -13.56 12.28 -12.68
N ILE A 26 -13.67 13.51 -12.19
CA ILE A 26 -14.69 13.93 -11.22
C ILE A 26 -15.85 14.58 -11.98
N ILE A 27 -17.07 14.08 -11.77
CA ILE A 27 -18.29 14.73 -12.25
C ILE A 27 -18.97 15.43 -11.09
N ILE A 28 -19.08 16.75 -11.20
CA ILE A 28 -19.85 17.57 -10.27
C ILE A 28 -21.26 17.73 -10.83
N LEU A 29 -22.25 17.21 -10.13
CA LEU A 29 -23.66 17.38 -10.42
C LEU A 29 -24.23 18.46 -9.51
N VAL A 30 -24.54 19.61 -10.10
CA VAL A 30 -25.28 20.69 -9.43
C VAL A 30 -26.73 20.62 -9.90
N TYR A 31 -27.70 20.53 -8.97
CA TYR A 31 -29.11 20.53 -9.33
C TYR A 31 -29.97 21.31 -8.32
N SER A 32 -31.10 21.84 -8.81
CA SER A 32 -32.09 22.57 -8.02
C SER A 32 -33.46 21.91 -8.12
N PHE A 33 -34.17 21.81 -6.99
CA PHE A 33 -35.53 21.26 -6.94
C PHE A 33 -36.61 22.25 -7.41
N SER A 34 -36.31 23.56 -7.43
CA SER A 34 -37.27 24.61 -7.81
C SER A 34 -37.17 25.02 -9.28
N GLY A 35 -36.29 24.38 -10.05
CA GLY A 35 -36.24 24.46 -11.51
C GLY A 35 -35.51 25.67 -12.09
N PHE A 36 -35.14 26.68 -11.29
CA PHE A 36 -34.40 27.86 -11.77
C PHE A 36 -33.45 28.41 -10.70
N GLY A 37 -32.20 28.65 -11.08
CA GLY A 37 -31.18 29.30 -10.25
C GLY A 37 -29.93 29.61 -11.06
N ASN A 38 -29.38 30.82 -10.89
CA ASN A 38 -28.04 31.14 -11.38
C ASN A 38 -27.04 30.71 -10.30
N TYR A 39 -25.95 30.07 -10.70
CA TYR A 39 -24.88 29.69 -9.78
C TYR A 39 -23.52 30.07 -10.36
N ASN A 40 -22.57 30.30 -9.46
CA ASN A 40 -21.15 30.37 -9.79
C ASN A 40 -20.49 29.14 -9.17
N LEU A 41 -19.67 28.43 -9.95
CA LEU A 41 -18.86 27.31 -9.46
C LEU A 41 -17.40 27.72 -9.51
N THR A 42 -16.77 27.83 -8.34
CA THR A 42 -15.32 27.97 -8.21
C THR A 42 -14.73 26.60 -7.93
N LEU A 43 -13.77 26.19 -8.75
CA LEU A 43 -13.00 24.97 -8.52
C LEU A 43 -11.61 25.37 -8.04
N GLU A 44 -11.36 25.12 -6.77
CA GLU A 44 -10.01 25.20 -6.21
C GLU A 44 -9.44 23.80 -6.17
N SER A 45 -8.30 23.63 -6.83
CA SER A 45 -7.55 22.39 -6.80
C SER A 45 -6.17 22.69 -6.24
N SER A 46 -5.87 22.07 -5.10
CA SER A 46 -4.53 22.05 -4.54
C SER A 46 -3.94 20.66 -4.78
N PHE A 47 -3.14 20.52 -5.83
CA PHE A 47 -2.27 19.36 -5.99
C PHE A 47 -0.93 19.72 -5.36
N LEU A 48 -0.76 19.38 -4.10
CA LEU A 48 0.57 19.28 -3.50
C LEU A 48 0.67 17.87 -2.95
N VAL A 49 0.86 16.90 -3.85
CA VAL A 49 1.53 15.68 -3.39
C VAL A 49 2.99 16.12 -3.23
N GLN A 50 3.35 16.42 -2.00
CA GLN A 50 4.72 16.69 -1.65
C GLN A 50 5.41 15.34 -1.50
N ASP A 51 6.62 15.24 -2.03
CA ASP A 51 7.54 14.14 -1.75
C ASP A 51 7.61 13.90 -0.23
N ASP A 52 7.78 12.64 0.15
CA ASP A 52 8.04 12.33 1.54
C ASP A 52 9.51 12.65 1.93
N SER A 53 9.88 12.30 3.15
CA SER A 53 11.21 12.63 3.69
C SER A 53 12.36 11.81 3.12
N TYR A 54 12.09 10.79 2.30
CA TYR A 54 13.07 9.84 1.78
C TYR A 54 13.50 10.13 0.34
N GLU A 55 12.79 11.02 -0.35
CA GLU A 55 13.14 11.45 -1.71
C GLU A 55 14.45 12.28 -1.72
N ASP A 56 15.23 12.26 -2.80
CA ASP A 56 14.94 11.80 -4.18
C ASP A 56 15.57 10.40 -4.43
N ASN A 57 14.88 9.33 -4.03
CA ASN A 57 15.43 7.97 -3.97
C ASN A 57 15.05 7.11 -5.18
N ASP A 58 14.96 7.74 -6.34
CA ASP A 58 14.54 7.22 -7.64
C ASP A 58 15.44 6.14 -8.27
N THR A 59 16.70 6.01 -7.83
CA THR A 59 17.67 5.05 -8.40
C THR A 59 18.46 4.30 -7.34
N SER A 60 19.09 3.18 -7.72
CA SER A 60 19.96 2.44 -6.81
C SER A 60 21.15 3.24 -6.29
N GLU A 61 21.59 4.27 -7.03
CA GLU A 61 22.68 5.16 -6.66
C GLU A 61 22.24 6.25 -5.69
N THR A 62 20.97 6.66 -5.72
CA THR A 62 20.37 7.65 -4.81
C THR A 62 19.57 7.02 -3.68
N ALA A 63 19.60 5.68 -3.58
CA ALA A 63 18.85 4.91 -2.60
C ALA A 63 19.00 5.44 -1.17
N SER A 64 17.88 5.70 -0.51
CA SER A 64 17.84 6.25 0.85
C SER A 64 18.32 5.24 1.88
N LEU A 65 19.21 5.66 2.79
CA LEU A 65 19.73 4.81 3.86
C LEU A 65 18.66 4.59 4.93
N ILE A 66 18.38 3.33 5.25
CA ILE A 66 17.42 2.93 6.27
C ILE A 66 17.99 1.91 7.25
N THR A 67 17.32 1.76 8.39
CA THR A 67 17.62 0.79 9.44
C THR A 67 16.41 -0.10 9.75
N ALA A 68 16.56 -1.09 10.63
CA ALA A 68 15.41 -1.84 11.13
C ALA A 68 14.47 -0.91 11.93
N ASP A 69 13.32 -0.60 11.36
CA ASP A 69 12.30 0.28 11.94
C ASP A 69 10.95 0.12 11.19
N GLU A 70 9.93 0.86 11.63
CA GLU A 70 8.67 1.06 10.92
C GLU A 70 8.68 2.38 10.13
N TYR A 71 8.32 2.29 8.86
CA TYR A 71 8.27 3.39 7.91
C TYR A 71 6.82 3.60 7.49
N SER A 72 6.27 4.77 7.82
CA SER A 72 4.86 5.08 7.57
C SER A 72 4.70 6.39 6.81
N GLY A 73 3.61 6.48 6.04
CA GLY A 73 3.31 7.68 5.26
C GLY A 73 4.24 7.87 4.06
N ILE A 74 4.78 6.78 3.51
CA ILE A 74 5.62 6.82 2.31
C ILE A 74 4.72 7.08 1.12
N ILE A 75 5.05 8.11 0.35
CA ILE A 75 4.24 8.61 -0.75
C ILE A 75 4.86 8.07 -2.03
N TRP A 76 4.09 7.25 -2.74
CA TRP A 76 4.53 6.68 -4.01
C TRP A 76 4.19 7.63 -5.17
N LEU A 77 5.23 8.22 -5.76
CA LEU A 77 5.15 9.03 -6.98
C LEU A 77 5.85 8.36 -8.17
N ASP A 78 7.01 7.76 -7.93
CA ASP A 78 7.93 7.11 -8.86
C ASP A 78 8.63 5.94 -8.14
N ILE A 79 9.88 5.57 -8.49
CA ILE A 79 10.47 4.29 -8.04
C ILE A 79 11.37 4.46 -6.83
N ASP A 80 10.89 4.01 -5.67
CA ASP A 80 11.67 4.15 -4.44
C ASP A 80 12.73 3.05 -4.28
N TYR A 81 13.98 3.47 -4.12
CA TYR A 81 15.11 2.64 -3.72
C TYR A 81 15.57 2.96 -2.29
N TYR A 82 15.87 1.92 -1.53
CA TYR A 82 16.45 2.03 -0.19
C TYR A 82 17.68 1.14 -0.06
N ASN A 83 18.62 1.54 0.80
CA ASN A 83 19.79 0.75 1.12
C ASN A 83 19.84 0.42 2.62
N ILE A 84 20.32 -0.78 2.95
CA ILE A 84 20.45 -1.23 4.34
C ILE A 84 21.70 -2.11 4.51
N SER A 85 22.44 -1.89 5.60
CA SER A 85 23.61 -2.70 5.97
C SER A 85 23.16 -3.94 6.73
N ILE A 86 23.57 -5.12 6.27
CA ILE A 86 23.27 -6.41 6.90
C ILE A 86 24.57 -7.17 7.17
N LEU A 87 24.74 -7.64 8.40
CA LEU A 87 25.89 -8.44 8.81
C LEU A 87 25.74 -9.90 8.34
N LYS A 88 26.85 -10.61 8.32
CA LYS A 88 26.87 -12.05 8.10
C LYS A 88 25.98 -12.74 9.14
N ASN A 89 25.21 -13.72 8.67
CA ASN A 89 24.27 -14.52 9.47
C ASN A 89 23.05 -13.75 9.99
N GLU A 90 22.81 -12.52 9.54
CA GLU A 90 21.56 -11.83 9.82
C GLU A 90 20.52 -12.11 8.72
N ARG A 91 19.27 -12.27 9.13
CA ARG A 91 18.10 -12.33 8.24
C ARG A 91 17.39 -10.98 8.29
N ILE A 92 17.24 -10.34 7.13
CA ILE A 92 16.30 -9.23 6.97
C ILE A 92 14.91 -9.80 6.65
N THR A 93 13.88 -9.21 7.25
CA THR A 93 12.48 -9.41 6.88
C THR A 93 11.85 -8.06 6.59
N ILE A 94 11.16 -7.94 5.47
CA ILE A 94 10.42 -6.75 5.03
C ILE A 94 8.95 -7.13 4.95
N GLU A 95 8.12 -6.41 5.69
CA GLU A 95 6.67 -6.48 5.60
C GLU A 95 6.16 -5.16 5.05
N PHE A 96 5.23 -5.20 4.09
CA PHE A 96 4.70 -3.97 3.54
C PHE A 96 3.21 -4.08 3.22
N VAL A 97 2.53 -2.94 3.39
CA VAL A 97 1.11 -2.77 3.13
C VAL A 97 0.91 -1.49 2.33
N SER A 98 0.14 -1.60 1.25
CA SER A 98 -0.23 -0.46 0.44
C SER A 98 -1.64 0.02 0.78
N SER A 99 -1.85 1.33 0.66
CA SER A 99 -3.19 1.92 0.70
C SER A 99 -3.88 1.85 -0.66
N ASN A 100 -5.21 2.01 -0.68
CA ASN A 100 -5.99 2.34 -1.89
C ASN A 100 -5.83 1.40 -3.11
N HIS A 101 -5.63 0.09 -2.89
CA HIS A 101 -5.44 -0.90 -3.96
C HIS A 101 -4.19 -0.66 -4.83
N LEU A 102 -3.19 0.08 -4.34
CA LEU A 102 -1.90 0.20 -5.02
C LEU A 102 -1.25 -1.20 -5.06
N GLU A 103 -1.04 -1.74 -6.25
CA GLU A 103 -0.32 -2.99 -6.45
C GLU A 103 1.17 -2.69 -6.40
N ILE A 104 1.76 -2.78 -5.21
CA ILE A 104 3.18 -2.52 -5.00
C ILE A 104 3.95 -3.84 -4.97
N SER A 105 5.01 -3.91 -5.77
CA SER A 105 6.00 -4.99 -5.77
C SER A 105 7.21 -4.55 -4.97
N CYS A 106 7.91 -5.51 -4.37
CA CYS A 106 9.15 -5.27 -3.66
C CYS A 106 10.21 -6.25 -4.15
N VAL A 107 11.44 -5.77 -4.34
CA VAL A 107 12.58 -6.60 -4.76
C VAL A 107 13.79 -6.28 -3.88
N ILE A 108 14.46 -7.32 -3.41
CA ILE A 108 15.72 -7.20 -2.67
C ILE A 108 16.86 -7.62 -3.60
N PHE A 109 17.86 -6.76 -3.75
CA PHE A 109 19.08 -6.99 -4.51
C PHE A 109 20.31 -7.05 -3.60
N ASP A 110 21.34 -7.76 -4.05
CA ASP A 110 22.69 -7.60 -3.50
C ASP A 110 23.38 -6.32 -4.02
N SER A 111 24.60 -6.07 -3.55
CA SER A 111 25.41 -4.90 -3.94
C SER A 111 25.78 -4.85 -5.43
N ASN A 112 25.56 -5.93 -6.20
CA ASN A 112 25.81 -6.00 -7.64
C ASN A 112 24.50 -5.98 -8.43
N MET A 113 23.39 -5.55 -7.81
CA MET A 113 22.05 -5.53 -8.39
C MET A 113 21.53 -6.91 -8.83
N LYS A 114 22.04 -8.00 -8.23
CA LYS A 114 21.47 -9.34 -8.42
C LYS A 114 20.27 -9.52 -7.50
N VAL A 115 19.14 -9.93 -8.05
CA VAL A 115 17.92 -10.25 -7.29
C VAL A 115 18.20 -11.40 -6.31
N LEU A 116 17.87 -11.18 -5.04
CA LEU A 116 17.93 -12.15 -3.95
C LEU A 116 16.53 -12.70 -3.62
N ASN A 117 15.52 -11.83 -3.59
CA ASN A 117 14.12 -12.20 -3.37
C ASN A 117 13.18 -11.11 -3.95
N SER A 118 11.94 -11.47 -4.24
CA SER A 118 10.94 -10.55 -4.80
C SER A 118 9.51 -10.95 -4.45
N SER A 119 8.65 -9.97 -4.27
CA SER A 119 7.21 -10.15 -4.07
C SER A 119 6.47 -9.37 -5.16
N GLU A 120 5.56 -10.06 -5.85
CA GLU A 120 4.64 -9.46 -6.80
C GLU A 120 3.36 -9.05 -6.07
N GLY A 121 3.01 -7.77 -6.17
CA GLY A 121 2.01 -7.12 -5.33
C GLY A 121 0.61 -7.69 -5.46
N TYR A 122 0.19 -8.47 -4.48
CA TYR A 122 -1.23 -8.62 -4.17
C TYR A 122 -1.60 -7.61 -3.08
N PRO A 123 -2.82 -7.03 -3.14
CA PRO A 123 -3.29 -6.21 -2.03
C PRO A 123 -3.35 -7.12 -0.78
N ASN A 124 -3.00 -6.55 0.39
CA ASN A 124 -3.36 -6.99 1.75
C ASN A 124 -2.22 -7.38 2.71
N SER A 125 -1.00 -7.61 2.24
CA SER A 125 0.27 -7.65 3.01
C SER A 125 1.23 -8.53 2.25
N ASN A 126 2.45 -8.07 2.03
CA ASN A 126 3.47 -8.88 1.39
C ASN A 126 4.68 -8.97 2.32
N TYR A 127 5.37 -10.11 2.26
CA TYR A 127 6.52 -10.39 3.09
C TYR A 127 7.68 -10.86 2.22
N LEU A 128 8.89 -10.41 2.55
CA LEU A 128 10.14 -10.88 1.97
C LEU A 128 11.14 -11.13 3.08
N ASN A 129 11.96 -12.16 2.92
CA ASN A 129 13.10 -12.38 3.80
C ASN A 129 14.33 -12.87 3.03
N VAL A 130 15.50 -12.47 3.52
CA VAL A 130 16.81 -12.85 2.95
C VAL A 130 17.80 -13.05 4.08
N LEU A 131 18.48 -14.20 4.10
CA LEU A 131 19.62 -14.46 4.98
C LEU A 131 20.91 -14.00 4.32
N SER A 132 21.68 -13.16 5.01
CA SER A 132 22.98 -12.70 4.52
C SER A 132 24.10 -13.68 4.90
N THR A 133 24.95 -14.02 3.94
CA THR A 133 26.09 -14.94 4.13
C THR A 133 27.42 -14.21 4.38
N LYS A 134 27.41 -12.88 4.30
CA LYS A 134 28.57 -11.98 4.48
C LYS A 134 28.08 -10.60 4.91
N ASN A 135 28.97 -9.77 5.45
CA ASN A 135 28.65 -8.35 5.68
C ASN A 135 28.50 -7.66 4.31
N GLN A 136 27.37 -7.03 4.06
CA GLN A 136 27.07 -6.35 2.79
C GLN A 136 25.92 -5.36 2.92
N PHE A 137 25.71 -4.59 1.87
CA PHE A 137 24.48 -3.82 1.69
C PHE A 137 23.50 -4.60 0.84
N PHE A 138 22.22 -4.49 1.18
CA PHE A 138 21.12 -4.81 0.28
C PHE A 138 20.50 -3.53 -0.25
N ILE A 139 20.03 -3.62 -1.50
CA ILE A 139 19.19 -2.60 -2.12
C ILE A 139 17.77 -3.13 -2.16
N ILE A 140 16.83 -2.35 -1.66
CA ILE A 140 15.40 -2.66 -1.66
C ILE A 140 14.76 -1.71 -2.67
N ARG A 141 13.96 -2.25 -3.57
CA ARG A 141 13.18 -1.45 -4.52
C ARG A 141 11.71 -1.72 -4.32
N PHE A 142 10.93 -0.68 -4.10
CA PHE A 142 9.49 -0.72 -4.25
C PHE A 142 9.13 -0.27 -5.67
N ALA A 143 8.10 -0.87 -6.26
CA ALA A 143 7.66 -0.57 -7.63
C ALA A 143 6.16 -0.84 -7.78
N SER A 144 5.38 0.15 -8.22
CA SER A 144 3.99 -0.04 -8.62
C SER A 144 3.78 0.22 -10.12
N ASN A 145 2.88 -0.56 -10.71
CA ASN A 145 2.44 -0.36 -12.09
C ASN A 145 1.16 0.50 -12.19
N ASN A 146 0.54 0.87 -11.07
CA ASN A 146 -0.81 1.42 -11.05
C ASN A 146 -0.96 2.67 -10.18
N GLY A 147 -0.77 3.84 -10.78
CA GLY A 147 -1.16 5.12 -10.20
C GLY A 147 -0.28 5.61 -9.05
N LEU A 148 -0.73 6.69 -8.43
CA LEU A 148 -0.15 7.28 -7.23
C LEU A 148 -0.77 6.65 -5.99
N GLY A 149 -0.03 6.60 -4.90
CA GLY A 149 -0.55 6.06 -3.66
C GLY A 149 0.37 6.31 -2.48
N ALA A 150 0.12 5.57 -1.41
CA ALA A 150 1.00 5.56 -0.25
C ALA A 150 1.11 4.14 0.27
N TYR A 151 2.24 3.82 0.88
CA TYR A 151 2.48 2.54 1.51
C TYR A 151 3.23 2.72 2.82
N ASN A 152 3.18 1.68 3.64
CA ASN A 152 3.97 1.56 4.85
C ASN A 152 4.76 0.27 4.75
N PHE A 153 5.95 0.24 5.36
CA PHE A 153 6.73 -0.97 5.47
C PHE A 153 7.48 -1.05 6.79
N THR A 154 7.73 -2.26 7.25
CA THR A 154 8.49 -2.55 8.45
C THR A 154 9.68 -3.41 8.08
N ILE A 155 10.85 -3.06 8.62
CA ILE A 155 12.07 -3.85 8.50
C ILE A 155 12.45 -4.43 9.85
N SER A 156 12.65 -5.74 9.89
CA SER A 156 13.25 -6.42 11.03
C SER A 156 14.52 -7.15 10.62
N ILE A 157 15.49 -7.19 11.53
CA ILE A 157 16.75 -7.91 11.37
C ILE A 157 16.90 -8.88 12.54
N GLU A 158 17.12 -10.15 12.22
CA GLU A 158 17.30 -11.23 13.20
C GLU A 158 18.68 -11.88 12.99
N GLU A 159 19.51 -11.95 14.04
CA GLU A 159 20.74 -12.74 14.00
C GLU A 159 20.40 -14.24 14.07
N ILE A 160 20.80 -14.99 13.04
CA ILE A 160 20.65 -16.44 13.02
C ILE A 160 21.90 -17.05 13.63
N ASN A 161 21.79 -17.42 14.90
CA ASN A 161 22.80 -18.22 15.58
C ASN A 161 22.95 -19.56 14.87
N SER A 162 23.93 -19.64 13.97
CA SER A 162 24.37 -20.90 13.37
C SER A 162 25.22 -21.71 14.36
N GLU A 163 24.79 -21.78 15.62
CA GLU A 163 25.27 -22.80 16.53
C GLU A 163 24.69 -24.13 16.06
N ILE A 164 25.34 -24.72 15.07
CA ILE A 164 25.40 -26.15 14.96
C ILE A 164 26.10 -26.58 16.24
N SER A 165 25.30 -26.87 17.28
CA SER A 165 25.74 -27.69 18.40
C SER A 165 26.51 -28.86 17.78
N PRO A 166 27.80 -29.07 18.12
CA PRO A 166 28.55 -30.18 17.57
C PRO A 166 27.72 -31.43 17.84
N PHE A 167 27.20 -32.04 16.77
CA PHE A 167 26.39 -33.24 16.87
C PHE A 167 27.11 -34.21 17.82
N PRO A 168 26.51 -34.63 18.94
CA PRO A 168 27.08 -35.71 19.72
C PRO A 168 27.20 -36.89 18.75
N THR A 169 28.43 -37.35 18.57
CA THR A 169 28.75 -38.51 17.74
C THR A 169 27.72 -39.60 18.02
N PRO A 170 26.94 -40.05 17.02
CA PRO A 170 25.84 -40.98 17.27
C PRO A 170 26.41 -42.27 17.88
N SER A 171 26.06 -42.54 19.14
CA SER A 171 26.09 -43.89 19.66
C SER A 171 24.99 -44.66 18.93
N ASN A 172 25.36 -45.67 18.17
CA ASN A 172 24.43 -46.61 17.53
C ASN A 172 23.43 -47.12 18.57
N ASP A 173 22.21 -46.61 18.53
CA ASP A 173 21.07 -47.30 19.13
C ASP A 173 19.88 -47.24 18.17
N SER A 174 19.45 -48.43 17.79
CA SER A 174 18.48 -48.70 16.74
C SER A 174 17.09 -48.90 17.37
N GLY A 175 16.19 -47.94 17.18
CA GLY A 175 14.84 -48.02 17.74
C GLY A 175 13.77 -47.15 17.08
N SER A 176 13.19 -47.67 15.99
CA SER A 176 11.74 -47.70 15.67
C SER A 176 10.78 -46.48 15.86
N THR A 177 10.22 -46.04 14.72
CA THR A 177 8.81 -45.68 14.35
C THR A 177 7.91 -44.78 15.24
N SER A 178 7.34 -43.70 14.66
CA SER A 178 5.93 -43.66 14.17
C SER A 178 5.35 -42.24 13.89
N SER A 179 4.60 -42.15 12.78
CA SER A 179 3.32 -41.45 12.53
C SER A 179 3.13 -39.95 12.85
N SER A 180 2.87 -39.13 11.82
CA SER A 180 2.21 -37.81 11.96
C SER A 180 0.84 -37.77 11.27
N LYS A 181 -0.13 -37.16 11.96
CA LYS A 181 -1.52 -36.91 11.50
C LYS A 181 -1.62 -35.46 11.01
N ASN A 182 -2.19 -35.28 9.82
CA ASN A 182 -2.50 -33.98 9.23
C ASN A 182 -3.71 -33.34 9.92
N ALA A 183 -3.56 -32.09 10.37
CA ALA A 183 -4.65 -31.24 10.83
C ALA A 183 -5.12 -30.30 9.70
N LYS A 184 -6.41 -29.97 9.73
CA LYS A 184 -7.23 -29.41 8.67
C LYS A 184 -7.45 -27.91 8.93
N GLU A 185 -7.19 -27.07 7.94
CA GLU A 185 -7.43 -25.62 8.01
C GLU A 185 -8.89 -25.30 7.66
N GLU A 186 -9.54 -24.43 8.45
CA GLU A 186 -10.87 -23.88 8.17
C GLU A 186 -10.79 -22.39 7.85
N ASN A 187 -11.41 -21.99 6.75
CA ASN A 187 -11.48 -20.61 6.25
C ASN A 187 -12.70 -19.88 6.82
N PHE A 188 -12.49 -18.69 7.38
CA PHE A 188 -13.55 -17.75 7.80
C PHE A 188 -13.73 -16.64 6.75
N TRP A 189 -14.99 -16.30 6.43
CA TRP A 189 -15.36 -15.10 5.67
C TRP A 189 -16.15 -14.16 6.59
N SER A 190 -15.84 -12.85 6.54
CA SER A 190 -16.58 -11.79 7.26
C SER A 190 -17.39 -10.94 6.28
N ILE A 191 -18.65 -10.66 6.64
CA ILE A 191 -19.57 -9.75 5.94
C ILE A 191 -19.43 -8.34 6.52
N VAL A 192 -19.36 -7.32 5.66
CA VAL A 192 -19.45 -5.91 6.07
C VAL A 192 -20.79 -5.33 5.59
N LEU A 193 -21.57 -4.84 6.56
CA LEU A 193 -22.83 -4.11 6.37
C LEU A 193 -22.53 -2.61 6.30
N ILE A 194 -23.11 -1.91 5.32
CA ILE A 194 -23.15 -0.45 5.30
C ILE A 194 -24.62 -0.02 5.37
N SER A 195 -25.00 0.63 6.47
CA SER A 195 -26.30 1.28 6.62
C SER A 195 -26.28 2.67 5.96
N SER A 196 -27.33 2.99 5.22
CA SER A 196 -27.58 4.34 4.71
C SER A 196 -28.52 5.07 5.67
N ILE A 197 -28.13 6.27 6.10
CA ILE A 197 -28.96 7.20 6.86
C ILE A 197 -29.75 8.07 5.86
N ALA A 198 -31.07 8.13 6.04
CA ALA A 198 -31.95 9.08 5.34
C ALA A 198 -32.33 10.22 6.31
N ILE A 199 -32.19 11.47 5.88
CA ILE A 199 -32.66 12.65 6.62
C ILE A 199 -33.56 13.48 5.69
N GLY A 200 -34.67 13.98 6.26
CA GLY A 200 -35.81 14.54 5.56
C GLY A 200 -35.58 15.88 4.85
N LEU A 201 -36.27 16.04 3.71
CA LEU A 201 -36.27 17.21 2.84
C LEU A 201 -37.26 18.30 3.32
N SER A 202 -36.86 19.57 3.23
CA SER A 202 -37.77 20.72 3.13
C SER A 202 -37.45 21.56 1.89
N ALA A 203 -38.45 22.28 1.38
CA ALA A 203 -38.65 22.56 -0.05
C ALA A 203 -37.87 23.73 -0.69
N ALA A 204 -36.64 24.03 -0.26
CA ALA A 204 -35.86 25.12 -0.88
C ALA A 204 -34.33 24.95 -0.86
N GLY A 205 -33.83 23.72 -0.84
CA GLY A 205 -32.39 23.45 -0.90
C GLY A 205 -31.89 23.24 -2.32
N THR A 206 -30.72 23.81 -2.64
CA THR A 206 -29.88 23.29 -3.72
C THR A 206 -29.14 22.09 -3.14
N VAL A 207 -28.89 21.08 -3.98
CA VAL A 207 -28.08 19.94 -3.56
C VAL A 207 -27.02 19.72 -4.62
N VAL A 208 -25.78 19.60 -4.18
CA VAL A 208 -24.64 19.26 -5.02
C VAL A 208 -24.27 17.81 -4.73
N PHE A 209 -24.28 16.96 -5.75
CA PHE A 209 -23.72 15.61 -5.70
C PHE A 209 -22.43 15.56 -6.50
N ILE A 210 -21.41 14.83 -6.04
CA ILE A 210 -20.21 14.59 -6.85
C ILE A 210 -20.00 13.09 -7.06
N LEU A 211 -19.84 12.72 -8.33
CA LEU A 211 -19.84 11.34 -8.81
C LEU A 211 -18.52 11.08 -9.56
N MET A 212 -17.85 9.97 -9.27
CA MET A 212 -16.64 9.57 -10.00
C MET A 212 -16.85 8.35 -10.89
N PHE A 213 -16.09 8.29 -12.00
CA PHE A 213 -16.04 7.16 -12.92
C PHE A 213 -14.68 6.47 -12.84
N LYS A 214 -14.67 5.15 -12.67
CA LYS A 214 -13.48 4.34 -12.91
C LYS A 214 -13.44 4.01 -14.40
N ASN A 215 -12.56 4.69 -15.13
CA ASN A 215 -12.44 4.53 -16.58
C ASN A 215 -11.73 3.20 -16.88
N PHE A 216 -12.47 2.12 -17.13
CA PHE A 216 -11.89 0.87 -17.63
C PHE A 216 -11.55 1.05 -19.11
N ARG A 217 -10.32 1.47 -19.42
CA ARG A 217 -9.78 1.36 -20.79
C ARG A 217 -9.69 -0.12 -21.14
N LYS A 218 -10.67 -0.62 -21.87
CA LYS A 218 -10.62 -1.94 -22.52
C LYS A 218 -9.44 -1.90 -23.50
N LYS A 219 -8.33 -2.59 -23.19
CA LYS A 219 -7.26 -2.84 -24.18
C LYS A 219 -7.92 -3.50 -25.39
N ARG A 220 -7.89 -2.83 -26.54
CA ARG A 220 -8.21 -3.46 -27.82
C ARG A 220 -7.04 -4.40 -28.13
N THR A 221 -7.27 -5.70 -27.93
CA THR A 221 -6.47 -6.78 -28.51
C THR A 221 -6.78 -6.91 -29.99
#